data_AF-E8WT96-F1
#
_entry.id   AF-E8WT96-F1
#
_cell.length_a   1.000
_cell.length_b   1.000
_cell.length_c   1.000
_cell.angle_alpha   90.00
_cell.angle_beta   90.00
_cell.angle_gamma   90.00
#
_symmetry.space_group_name_H-M   'P 1'
#
loop_
_entity.id
_entity.type
_entity.pdbx_description
1 polymer ?
#
loop_
_entity_poly.entity_id
_entity_poly.type
_entity_poly.pdbx_seq_one_letter_code
_entity_poly.pdbx_strand_id
1 'polypeptide(L)'
;MPKKIAIDTDARISVEIAGHPAGIGMDALHALMKDVISRRSLQRRLAQFVAEGKVVREGNQRGVRYRLASVPAEASTTLPLPVVEATAEAYIPISPEGEEIRAHVRQPRQMRTPVGYNQSFLEAYYPNETWYLTAELREQLRQIGTPPDDERPAGTFARDILHRLLIDLSWASSRLEGNTYSRLDTQRLIELGQAAEGKDALETQMILNHKAAIELLVNEADLVDFTPYSVFSLHALLSDGLLADSSACGRIRHRPVDIGGSVYLPIAMSQRLGELFGIILNMAKEIRDPFEQAFFVMVHLPYLQPFEDVNKRVSRLAANIPLIRHNLCPLSFIDVPERPYVDAMLGVYELNRVELLRDVFVWAYERSCQQYLAIRQELVPPDTFRLRYRQALSAVVKAIVLQQQLPTTDVVTTAIPAEVAEEDRSKFVKLVLEEFENLHEGNAIRFGIRPLEFAAWQENAK
;
A
#
# COMPACT_ATOMS: atom_id res chain seq x y z
N MET A 1 61.72 2.34 -19.58
CA MET A 1 61.55 1.73 -18.25
C MET A 1 60.25 2.24 -17.64
N PRO A 2 59.19 1.43 -17.51
CA PRO A 2 57.89 1.91 -17.08
C PRO A 2 57.78 2.02 -15.56
N LYS A 3 57.04 3.03 -15.11
CA LYS A 3 56.82 3.47 -13.72
C LYS A 3 56.14 2.39 -12.88
N LYS A 4 56.65 2.16 -11.67
CA LYS A 4 56.00 1.34 -10.62
C LYS A 4 54.60 1.89 -10.32
N ILE A 5 53.59 1.06 -10.55
CA ILE A 5 52.20 1.29 -10.15
C ILE A 5 52.17 1.31 -8.62
N ALA A 6 51.68 2.40 -8.02
CA ALA A 6 51.43 2.48 -6.59
C ALA A 6 50.31 1.49 -6.25
N ILE A 7 50.64 0.43 -5.52
CA ILE A 7 49.67 -0.54 -5.02
C ILE A 7 48.85 0.17 -3.95
N ASP A 8 47.54 0.29 -4.16
CA ASP A 8 46.61 0.83 -3.16
C ASP A 8 46.68 -0.03 -1.90
N THR A 9 47.24 0.55 -0.85
CA THR A 9 47.53 -0.17 0.41
C THR A 9 46.23 -0.51 1.13
N ASP A 10 45.15 0.23 0.86
CA ASP A 10 43.85 0.09 1.52
C ASP A 10 43.04 -1.07 0.97
N ALA A 11 42.98 -1.20 -0.35
CA ALA A 11 42.35 -2.33 -1.02
C ALA A 11 42.96 -3.66 -0.55
N ARG A 12 44.28 -3.68 -0.35
CA ARG A 12 45.01 -4.87 0.09
C ARG A 12 44.75 -5.21 1.57
N ILE A 13 44.61 -4.20 2.45
CA ILE A 13 44.18 -4.43 3.84
C ILE A 13 42.76 -5.03 3.89
N SER A 14 41.84 -4.51 3.07
CA SER A 14 40.47 -5.02 3.00
C SER A 14 40.38 -6.47 2.48
N VAL A 15 41.17 -6.83 1.45
CA VAL A 15 41.21 -8.19 0.91
C VAL A 15 41.73 -9.21 1.93
N GLU A 16 42.79 -8.86 2.67
CA GLU A 16 43.36 -9.77 3.70
C GLU A 16 42.41 -9.95 4.89
N ILE A 17 41.65 -8.91 5.27
CA ILE A 17 40.61 -9.04 6.30
C ILE A 17 39.42 -9.87 5.77
N ALA A 18 39.08 -9.77 4.48
CA ALA A 18 38.01 -10.55 3.84
C ALA A 18 38.34 -12.05 3.75
N GLY A 19 39.61 -12.41 3.58
CA GLY A 19 40.08 -13.79 3.56
C GLY A 19 39.93 -14.55 4.89
N HIS A 20 39.61 -13.85 5.98
CA HIS A 20 39.49 -14.43 7.32
C HIS A 20 38.12 -14.13 7.96
N PRO A 21 37.07 -14.92 7.62
CA PRO A 21 35.70 -14.68 8.09
C PRO A 21 35.51 -14.77 9.61
N ALA A 22 36.43 -15.42 10.34
CA ALA A 22 36.43 -15.49 11.81
C ALA A 22 37.12 -14.28 12.51
N GLY A 23 37.57 -13.30 11.72
CA GLY A 23 38.32 -12.12 12.17
C GLY A 23 39.82 -12.41 12.33
N ILE A 24 40.65 -11.41 12.04
CA ILE A 24 42.12 -11.51 12.11
C ILE A 24 42.69 -10.61 13.21
N GLY A 25 43.66 -11.11 13.97
CA GLY A 25 44.36 -10.35 15.00
C GLY A 25 45.42 -9.41 14.40
N MET A 26 45.76 -8.32 15.10
CA MET A 26 46.71 -7.32 14.60
C MET A 26 48.08 -7.89 14.27
N ASP A 27 48.60 -8.80 15.10
CA ASP A 27 49.92 -9.41 14.88
C ASP A 27 49.94 -10.35 13.66
N ALA A 28 48.85 -11.06 13.42
CA ALA A 28 48.70 -11.93 12.25
C ALA A 28 48.54 -11.12 10.95
N LEU A 29 47.73 -10.04 10.98
CA LEU A 29 47.57 -9.14 9.83
C LEU A 29 48.87 -8.39 9.51
N HIS A 30 49.62 -7.96 10.53
CA HIS A 30 50.93 -7.34 10.33
C HIS A 30 51.97 -8.33 9.78
N ALA A 31 51.91 -9.61 10.17
CA ALA A 31 52.81 -10.63 9.62
C ALA A 31 52.60 -10.84 8.12
N LEU A 32 51.35 -10.81 7.65
CA LEU A 32 50.97 -10.93 6.23
C LEU A 32 51.32 -9.68 5.40
N MET A 33 51.45 -8.51 6.05
CA MET A 33 51.67 -7.22 5.39
C MET A 33 53.01 -6.56 5.72
N LYS A 34 53.95 -7.33 6.30
CA LYS A 34 55.23 -6.83 6.82
C LYS A 34 56.09 -6.10 5.77
N ASP A 35 55.95 -6.50 4.51
CA ASP A 35 56.71 -5.94 3.38
C ASP A 35 56.04 -4.71 2.72
N VAL A 36 54.85 -4.32 3.21
CA VAL A 36 53.99 -3.30 2.59
C VAL A 36 53.73 -2.13 3.54
N ILE A 37 53.55 -2.39 4.84
CA ILE A 37 53.17 -1.34 5.81
C ILE A 37 53.77 -1.61 7.19
N SER A 38 54.22 -0.54 7.87
CA SER A 38 54.72 -0.64 9.24
C SER A 38 53.57 -0.84 10.26
N ARG A 39 53.85 -1.54 11.36
CA ARG A 39 52.90 -1.82 12.45
C ARG A 39 52.13 -0.59 12.93
N ARG A 40 52.80 0.56 13.12
CA ARG A 40 52.16 1.82 13.53
C ARG A 40 51.21 2.37 12.46
N SER A 41 51.55 2.22 11.18
CA SER A 41 50.72 2.72 10.08
C SER A 41 49.50 1.83 9.86
N LEU A 42 49.64 0.50 10.00
CA LEU A 42 48.53 -0.44 9.98
C LEU A 42 47.55 -0.18 11.13
N GLN A 43 48.06 0.06 12.34
CA GLN A 43 47.23 0.41 13.50
C GLN A 43 46.44 1.71 13.28
N ARG A 44 47.08 2.75 12.72
CA ARG A 44 46.41 4.01 12.39
C ARG A 44 45.32 3.81 11.32
N ARG A 45 45.58 2.99 10.29
CA ARG A 45 44.62 2.76 9.21
C ARG A 45 43.44 1.89 9.65
N LEU A 46 43.67 0.87 10.47
CA LEU A 46 42.61 0.08 11.09
C LEU A 46 41.73 0.93 12.01
N ALA A 47 42.32 1.84 12.81
CA ALA A 47 41.54 2.78 13.61
C ALA A 47 40.65 3.67 12.75
N GLN A 48 41.15 4.10 11.58
CA GLN A 48 40.37 4.86 10.62
C GLN A 48 39.27 4.02 9.96
N PHE A 49 39.52 2.76 9.58
CA PHE A 49 38.48 1.87 9.03
C PHE A 49 37.40 1.48 10.05
N VAL A 50 37.74 1.44 11.33
CA VAL A 50 36.76 1.29 12.42
C VAL A 50 35.94 2.57 12.57
N ALA A 51 36.57 3.75 12.49
CA ALA A 51 35.85 5.04 12.53
C ALA A 51 34.93 5.26 11.30
N GLU A 52 35.34 4.76 10.13
CA GLU A 52 34.57 4.79 8.88
C GLU A 52 33.52 3.66 8.78
N GLY A 53 33.40 2.80 9.79
CA GLY A 53 32.41 1.72 9.81
C GLY A 53 32.67 0.57 8.82
N LYS A 54 33.85 0.50 8.21
CA LYS A 54 34.24 -0.55 7.25
C LYS A 54 34.73 -1.83 7.92
N VAL A 55 35.22 -1.73 9.15
CA VAL A 55 35.79 -2.85 9.92
C VAL A 55 35.25 -2.79 11.36
N VAL A 56 34.74 -3.91 11.86
CA VAL A 56 34.33 -4.08 13.26
C VAL A 56 35.50 -4.62 14.07
N ARG A 57 35.73 -4.01 15.23
CA ARG A 57 36.75 -4.41 16.21
C ARG A 57 36.08 -5.15 17.36
N GLU A 58 36.29 -6.46 17.45
CA GLU A 58 35.72 -7.31 18.52
C GLU A 58 36.82 -7.79 19.50
N GLY A 59 36.55 -7.68 20.81
CA GLY A 59 37.40 -8.22 21.88
C GLY A 59 38.17 -7.18 22.71
N ASN A 60 38.63 -7.57 23.90
CA ASN A 60 39.36 -6.72 24.84
C ASN A 60 40.87 -7.04 24.90
N GLN A 61 41.68 -5.97 24.88
CA GLN A 61 43.14 -5.90 25.04
C GLN A 61 43.99 -6.86 24.18
N ARG A 62 44.14 -8.14 24.57
CA ARG A 62 45.03 -9.13 23.90
C ARG A 62 44.30 -10.05 22.91
N GLY A 63 42.98 -10.01 22.84
CA GLY A 63 42.15 -10.83 21.95
C GLY A 63 41.46 -10.07 20.82
N VAL A 64 41.96 -8.88 20.46
CA VAL A 64 41.30 -8.01 19.47
C VAL A 64 41.35 -8.64 18.08
N ARG A 65 40.17 -8.89 17.50
CA ARG A 65 40.00 -9.34 16.12
C ARG A 65 39.32 -8.26 15.30
N TYR A 66 39.83 -8.05 14.11
CA TYR A 66 39.26 -7.15 13.12
C TYR A 66 38.50 -7.99 12.10
N ARG A 67 37.23 -7.65 11.89
CA ARG A 67 36.36 -8.27 10.90
C ARG A 67 35.83 -7.18 9.99
N LEU A 68 35.61 -7.45 8.71
CA LEU A 68 34.85 -6.51 7.88
C LEU A 68 33.47 -6.30 8.50
N ALA A 69 33.02 -5.05 8.54
CA ALA A 69 31.64 -4.78 8.89
C ALA A 69 30.77 -5.44 7.83
N SER A 70 29.93 -6.38 8.26
CA SER A 70 28.87 -6.89 7.41
C SER A 70 27.99 -5.70 7.07
N VAL A 71 28.09 -5.21 5.83
CA VAL A 71 27.06 -4.35 5.24
C VAL A 71 25.78 -5.20 5.25
N PRO A 72 24.75 -4.86 6.03
CA PRO A 72 23.46 -5.48 5.81
C PRO A 72 22.83 -4.72 4.63
N ALA A 73 23.04 -5.22 3.42
CA ALA A 73 22.21 -4.94 2.24
C ALA A 73 22.87 -5.53 0.99
N GLU A 74 22.91 -6.85 0.87
CA GLU A 74 22.50 -7.40 -0.42
C GLU A 74 20.98 -7.23 -0.47
N ALA A 75 20.47 -6.66 -1.57
CA ALA A 75 19.05 -6.37 -1.76
C ALA A 75 18.25 -7.69 -1.78
N SER A 76 17.95 -8.19 -0.58
CA SER A 76 16.98 -9.23 -0.32
C SER A 76 15.63 -8.56 -0.22
N THR A 77 14.71 -8.89 -1.13
CA THR A 77 13.28 -8.78 -0.85
C THR A 77 12.96 -9.74 0.30
N THR A 78 12.96 -9.25 1.54
CA THR A 78 12.73 -10.09 2.71
C THR A 78 11.25 -10.50 2.76
N LEU A 79 10.99 -11.81 2.76
CA LEU A 79 9.78 -12.33 3.40
C LEU A 79 10.07 -12.34 4.91
N PRO A 80 9.11 -11.93 5.76
CA PRO A 80 9.29 -12.08 7.19
C PRO A 80 9.57 -13.55 7.53
N LEU A 81 10.59 -13.78 8.36
CA LEU A 81 10.87 -15.10 8.91
C LEU A 81 9.89 -15.34 10.08
N PRO A 82 9.06 -16.40 10.05
CA PRO A 82 8.16 -16.69 11.17
C PRO A 82 8.98 -17.16 12.38
N VAL A 83 8.70 -16.58 13.54
CA VAL A 83 9.09 -17.15 14.84
C VAL A 83 8.13 -18.30 15.10
N VAL A 84 8.65 -19.52 15.28
CA VAL A 84 7.84 -20.71 15.57
C VAL A 84 7.39 -20.66 17.03
N GLU A 85 6.28 -19.98 17.30
CA GLU A 85 5.51 -20.17 18.53
C GLU A 85 4.22 -20.93 18.21
N ALA A 86 4.03 -22.07 18.86
CA ALA A 86 2.85 -22.92 18.74
C ALA A 86 1.64 -22.26 19.42
N THR A 87 1.07 -21.26 18.75
CA THR A 87 -0.29 -20.78 18.98
C THR A 87 -1.16 -21.28 17.83
N ALA A 88 -2.46 -21.53 18.08
CA ALA A 88 -3.39 -21.93 17.03
C ALA A 88 -3.37 -20.85 15.93
N GLU A 89 -2.67 -21.14 14.84
CA GLU A 89 -2.36 -20.17 13.79
C GLU A 89 -3.67 -19.79 13.09
N ALA A 90 -4.07 -18.51 13.17
CA ALA A 90 -5.25 -18.02 12.47
C ALA A 90 -5.01 -18.14 10.96
N TYR A 91 -5.69 -19.09 10.32
CA TYR A 91 -5.56 -19.37 8.90
C TYR A 91 -6.91 -19.15 8.21
N ILE A 92 -6.88 -18.61 7.00
CA ILE A 92 -8.09 -18.40 6.20
C ILE A 92 -8.62 -19.74 5.65
N PRO A 93 -9.91 -19.84 5.30
CA PRO A 93 -10.41 -20.98 4.52
C PRO A 93 -9.65 -21.08 3.19
N ILE A 94 -9.20 -22.27 2.83
CA ILE A 94 -8.49 -22.54 1.56
C ILE A 94 -9.07 -23.76 0.86
N SER A 95 -8.92 -23.79 -0.46
CA SER A 95 -9.29 -24.90 -1.33
C SER A 95 -8.39 -26.13 -1.11
N PRO A 96 -8.83 -27.33 -1.52
CA PRO A 96 -7.98 -28.52 -1.51
C PRO A 96 -6.66 -28.31 -2.28
N GLU A 97 -6.71 -27.62 -3.41
CA GLU A 97 -5.54 -27.26 -4.20
C GLU A 97 -4.62 -26.30 -3.43
N GLY A 98 -5.22 -25.34 -2.71
CA GLY A 98 -4.50 -24.44 -1.82
C GLY A 98 -3.79 -25.18 -0.68
N GLU A 99 -4.39 -26.24 -0.14
CA GLU A 99 -3.81 -27.07 0.93
C GLU A 99 -2.57 -27.82 0.45
N GLU A 100 -2.58 -28.36 -0.77
CA GLU A 100 -1.41 -29.00 -1.38
C GLU A 100 -0.24 -28.02 -1.54
N ILE A 101 -0.54 -26.81 -2.03
CA ILE A 101 0.46 -25.74 -2.18
C ILE A 101 1.03 -25.36 -0.81
N ARG A 102 0.15 -25.15 0.18
CA ARG A 102 0.54 -24.84 1.56
C ARG A 102 1.45 -25.92 2.14
N ALA A 103 1.09 -27.19 1.97
CA ALA A 103 1.88 -28.32 2.46
C ALA A 103 3.27 -28.35 1.82
N HIS A 104 3.39 -28.00 0.54
CA HIS A 104 4.69 -27.91 -0.14
C HIS A 104 5.54 -26.75 0.39
N VAL A 105 5.02 -25.51 0.39
CA VAL A 105 5.81 -24.31 0.71
C VAL A 105 6.21 -24.25 2.19
N ARG A 106 5.50 -24.97 3.06
CA ARG A 106 5.83 -25.13 4.48
C ARG A 106 6.92 -26.16 4.76
N GLN A 107 7.38 -26.90 3.76
CA GLN A 107 8.54 -27.77 3.92
C GLN A 107 9.80 -26.95 4.22
N PRO A 108 10.75 -27.50 5.00
CA PRO A 108 12.06 -26.87 5.18
C PRO A 108 12.67 -26.50 3.83
N ARG A 109 13.32 -25.34 3.75
CA ARG A 109 13.89 -24.82 2.49
C ARG A 109 14.82 -25.83 1.80
N GLN A 110 15.51 -26.67 2.58
CA GLN A 110 16.42 -27.72 2.08
C GLN A 110 15.69 -28.86 1.35
N MET A 111 14.38 -29.03 1.58
CA MET A 111 13.55 -30.04 0.93
C MET A 111 12.87 -29.51 -0.34
N ARG A 112 12.95 -28.19 -0.60
CA ARG A 112 12.36 -27.54 -1.77
C ARG A 112 13.42 -27.35 -2.85
N THR A 113 13.06 -27.61 -4.10
CA THR A 113 14.00 -27.54 -5.23
C THR A 113 14.13 -26.11 -5.74
N PRO A 114 15.36 -25.56 -5.93
CA PRO A 114 15.55 -24.26 -6.55
C PRO A 114 14.95 -24.18 -7.95
N VAL A 115 14.21 -23.10 -8.23
CA VAL A 115 13.53 -22.87 -9.50
C VAL A 115 13.78 -21.45 -10.02
N GLY A 116 13.89 -21.29 -11.33
CA GLY A 116 14.06 -19.97 -11.97
C GLY A 116 12.76 -19.41 -12.54
N TYR A 117 12.82 -18.20 -13.10
CA TYR A 117 11.70 -17.61 -13.84
C TYR A 117 11.27 -18.50 -15.00
N ASN A 118 10.00 -18.91 -15.01
CA ASN A 118 9.37 -19.74 -16.04
C ASN A 118 8.55 -18.86 -16.98
N GLN A 119 9.08 -18.56 -18.16
CA GLN A 119 8.38 -17.75 -19.15
C GLN A 119 7.12 -18.45 -19.68
N SER A 120 7.13 -19.78 -19.78
CA SER A 120 5.98 -20.57 -20.25
C SER A 120 4.74 -20.38 -19.37
N PHE A 121 4.91 -20.01 -18.09
CA PHE A 121 3.79 -19.69 -17.21
C PHE A 121 3.03 -18.43 -17.64
N LEU A 122 3.75 -17.42 -18.14
CA LEU A 122 3.14 -16.22 -18.73
C LEU A 122 2.58 -16.51 -20.13
N GLU A 123 3.31 -17.27 -20.96
CA GLU A 123 2.88 -17.63 -22.32
C GLU A 123 1.64 -18.52 -22.36
N ALA A 124 1.36 -19.26 -21.28
CA ALA A 124 0.15 -20.05 -21.14
C ALA A 124 -1.11 -19.19 -20.92
N TYR A 125 -0.95 -17.90 -20.58
CA TYR A 125 -2.07 -16.99 -20.35
C TYR A 125 -2.40 -16.17 -21.59
N TYR A 126 -3.65 -16.27 -22.05
CA TYR A 126 -4.22 -15.50 -23.16
C TYR A 126 -5.34 -14.60 -22.62
N PRO A 127 -5.19 -13.27 -22.66
CA PRO A 127 -6.18 -12.34 -22.13
C PRO A 127 -7.59 -12.60 -22.69
N ASN A 128 -8.56 -12.72 -21.79
CA ASN A 128 -9.98 -12.99 -22.09
C ASN A 128 -10.29 -14.38 -22.68
N GLU A 129 -9.29 -15.26 -22.83
CA GLU A 129 -9.48 -16.65 -23.28
C GLU A 129 -9.18 -17.63 -22.14
N THR A 130 -8.05 -17.43 -21.45
CA THR A 130 -7.70 -18.16 -20.23
C THR A 130 -8.04 -17.33 -19.00
N TRP A 131 -8.39 -17.99 -17.90
CA TRP A 131 -8.87 -17.33 -16.69
C TRP A 131 -8.29 -18.00 -15.45
N TYR A 132 -7.76 -17.20 -14.54
CA TYR A 132 -7.38 -17.66 -13.20
C TYR A 132 -8.58 -17.69 -12.25
N LEU A 133 -9.54 -16.78 -12.44
CA LEU A 133 -10.81 -16.74 -11.71
C LEU A 133 -11.93 -17.34 -12.58
N THR A 134 -12.66 -18.31 -12.02
CA THR A 134 -13.82 -18.89 -12.73
C THR A 134 -14.89 -17.84 -12.99
N ALA A 135 -15.78 -18.09 -13.95
CA ALA A 135 -16.86 -17.16 -14.26
C ALA A 135 -17.78 -16.94 -13.06
N GLU A 136 -18.07 -18.01 -12.31
CA GLU A 136 -18.89 -17.97 -11.10
C GLU A 136 -18.25 -17.10 -10.02
N LEU A 137 -16.93 -17.22 -9.84
CA LEU A 137 -16.19 -16.45 -8.85
C LEU A 137 -16.17 -14.96 -9.22
N ARG A 138 -15.91 -14.63 -10.49
CA ARG A 138 -15.94 -13.23 -10.97
C ARG A 138 -17.31 -12.59 -10.79
N GLU A 139 -18.38 -13.35 -11.04
CA GLU A 139 -19.75 -12.88 -10.82
C GLU A 139 -20.05 -12.70 -9.32
N GLN A 140 -19.65 -13.63 -8.46
CA GLN A 140 -19.77 -13.47 -7.00
C GLN A 140 -19.05 -12.20 -6.51
N LEU A 141 -17.79 -11.99 -6.91
CA LEU A 141 -17.01 -10.81 -6.53
C LEU A 141 -17.68 -9.53 -7.04
N ARG A 142 -18.25 -9.56 -8.25
CA ARG A 142 -19.01 -8.45 -8.81
C ARG A 142 -20.24 -8.12 -7.97
N GLN A 143 -21.03 -9.13 -7.59
CA GLN A 143 -22.26 -8.95 -6.81
C GLN A 143 -22.00 -8.30 -5.45
N ILE A 144 -20.91 -8.69 -4.76
CA ILE A 144 -20.56 -8.10 -3.46
C ILE A 144 -19.77 -6.80 -3.58
N GLY A 145 -19.10 -6.58 -4.72
CA GLY A 145 -18.20 -5.46 -4.95
C GLY A 145 -18.86 -4.25 -5.62
N THR A 146 -20.01 -4.43 -6.25
CA THR A 146 -20.73 -3.36 -6.97
C THR A 146 -21.56 -2.54 -5.97
N PRO A 147 -21.29 -1.22 -5.81
CA PRO A 147 -22.10 -0.37 -4.96
C PRO A 147 -23.53 -0.20 -5.52
N PRO A 148 -24.56 0.09 -4.69
CA PRO A 148 -25.95 0.20 -5.15
C PRO A 148 -26.26 1.28 -6.19
N ASP A 149 -25.36 2.25 -6.41
CA ASP A 149 -25.52 3.33 -7.39
C ASP A 149 -24.39 3.25 -8.43
N ASP A 150 -24.63 2.54 -9.52
CA ASP A 150 -23.62 2.12 -10.52
C ASP A 150 -23.32 3.17 -11.61
N GLU A 151 -24.04 4.31 -11.64
CA GLU A 151 -23.91 5.34 -12.69
C GLU A 151 -23.04 6.56 -12.28
N ARG A 152 -21.94 6.35 -11.55
CA ARG A 152 -21.05 7.45 -11.13
C ARG A 152 -19.74 7.47 -11.92
N PRO A 153 -19.04 8.62 -12.03
CA PRO A 153 -17.70 8.68 -12.62
C PRO A 153 -16.70 7.76 -11.91
N ALA A 154 -15.65 7.31 -12.59
CA ALA A 154 -14.65 6.40 -12.02
C ALA A 154 -14.00 6.96 -10.73
N GLY A 155 -13.67 6.06 -9.80
CA GLY A 155 -13.11 6.38 -8.50
C GLY A 155 -14.04 7.08 -7.51
N THR A 156 -15.31 7.34 -7.85
CA THR A 156 -16.26 8.01 -6.95
C THR A 156 -16.49 7.20 -5.68
N PHE A 157 -16.67 5.88 -5.81
CA PHE A 157 -16.82 5.02 -4.63
C PHE A 157 -15.59 5.09 -3.73
N ALA A 158 -14.39 4.98 -4.32
CA ALA A 158 -13.14 5.06 -3.56
C ALA A 158 -12.94 6.44 -2.91
N ARG A 159 -13.39 7.53 -3.53
CA ARG A 159 -13.39 8.89 -2.93
C ARG A 159 -14.32 8.99 -1.73
N ASP A 160 -15.52 8.41 -1.81
CA ASP A 160 -16.50 8.41 -0.70
C ASP A 160 -15.93 7.73 0.56
N ILE A 161 -15.11 6.68 0.39
CA ILE A 161 -14.48 5.94 1.49
C ILE A 161 -12.98 6.25 1.68
N LEU A 162 -12.44 7.26 0.98
CA LEU A 162 -10.99 7.49 0.85
C LEU A 162 -10.30 7.55 2.21
N HIS A 163 -10.87 8.30 3.15
CA HIS A 163 -10.30 8.45 4.48
C HIS A 163 -10.10 7.10 5.19
N ARG A 164 -11.09 6.20 5.12
CA ARG A 164 -11.00 4.88 5.72
C ARG A 164 -10.07 3.97 4.92
N LEU A 165 -10.12 4.03 3.59
CA LEU A 165 -9.24 3.28 2.70
C LEU A 165 -7.77 3.61 2.97
N LEU A 166 -7.43 4.90 3.16
CA LEU A 166 -6.08 5.34 3.50
C LEU A 166 -5.57 4.66 4.78
N ILE A 167 -6.40 4.59 5.81
CA ILE A 167 -6.04 3.94 7.08
C ILE A 167 -5.87 2.43 6.90
N ASP A 168 -6.90 1.78 6.36
CA ASP A 168 -6.98 0.32 6.33
C ASP A 168 -5.94 -0.29 5.38
N LEU A 169 -5.83 0.22 4.15
CA LEU A 169 -4.90 -0.32 3.15
C LEU A 169 -3.44 0.04 3.46
N SER A 170 -3.15 1.25 3.96
CA SER A 170 -1.78 1.59 4.38
C SER A 170 -1.31 0.71 5.53
N TRP A 171 -2.17 0.50 6.54
CA TRP A 171 -1.87 -0.38 7.66
C TRP A 171 -1.71 -1.83 7.22
N ALA A 172 -2.72 -2.40 6.55
CA ALA A 172 -2.74 -3.82 6.22
C ALA A 172 -1.62 -4.21 5.25
N SER A 173 -1.41 -3.44 4.18
CA SER A 173 -0.34 -3.71 3.22
C SER A 173 1.05 -3.58 3.85
N SER A 174 1.26 -2.65 4.79
CA SER A 174 2.53 -2.52 5.52
C SER A 174 2.73 -3.68 6.51
N ARG A 175 1.66 -4.09 7.21
CA ARG A 175 1.70 -5.23 8.14
C ARG A 175 2.09 -6.53 7.44
N LEU A 176 1.63 -6.76 6.21
CA LEU A 176 2.04 -7.92 5.40
C LEU A 176 3.54 -7.94 5.06
N GLU A 177 4.25 -6.83 5.25
CA GLU A 177 5.71 -6.72 5.11
C GLU A 177 6.44 -6.70 6.47
N GLY A 178 5.73 -7.00 7.57
CA GLY A 178 6.28 -7.04 8.92
C GLY A 178 6.26 -5.71 9.68
N ASN A 179 5.56 -4.68 9.18
CA ASN A 179 5.41 -3.42 9.89
C ASN A 179 4.59 -3.61 11.19
N THR A 180 5.09 -3.06 12.29
CA THR A 180 4.55 -3.27 13.64
C THR A 180 3.56 -2.19 14.08
N TYR A 181 3.23 -1.22 13.23
CA TYR A 181 2.20 -0.23 13.52
C TYR A 181 0.86 -0.88 13.85
N SER A 182 0.20 -0.40 14.91
CA SER A 182 -1.19 -0.74 15.14
C SER A 182 -2.09 0.02 14.17
N ARG A 183 -3.31 -0.47 13.97
CA ARG A 183 -4.30 0.22 13.14
C ARG A 183 -4.64 1.61 13.71
N LEU A 184 -4.71 1.74 15.04
CA LEU A 184 -4.97 3.00 15.72
C LEU A 184 -3.81 4.00 15.58
N ASP A 185 -2.57 3.52 15.66
CA ASP A 185 -1.39 4.36 15.45
C ASP A 185 -1.31 4.84 14.00
N THR A 186 -1.65 3.96 13.05
CA THR A 186 -1.73 4.32 11.62
C THR A 186 -2.78 5.41 11.40
N GLN A 187 -3.94 5.28 12.05
CA GLN A 187 -4.99 6.30 12.01
C GLN A 187 -4.48 7.65 12.53
N ARG A 188 -3.86 7.70 13.72
CA ARG A 188 -3.29 8.93 14.29
C ARG A 188 -2.21 9.55 13.39
N LEU A 189 -1.36 8.72 12.79
CA LEU A 189 -0.33 9.19 11.86
C LEU A 189 -0.94 9.84 10.62
N ILE A 190 -1.95 9.21 10.01
CA ILE A 190 -2.58 9.71 8.78
C ILE A 190 -3.43 10.96 9.04
N GLU A 191 -4.20 10.98 10.14
CA GLU A 191 -5.13 12.05 10.48
C GLU A 191 -4.46 13.27 11.12
N LEU A 192 -3.52 13.03 12.04
CA LEU A 192 -2.94 14.07 12.90
C LEU A 192 -1.47 14.36 12.60
N GLY A 193 -0.84 13.60 11.70
CA GLY A 193 0.60 13.68 11.45
C GLY A 193 1.45 13.25 12.64
N GLN A 194 0.87 12.50 13.58
CA GLN A 194 1.54 12.10 14.82
C GLN A 194 2.15 10.70 14.67
N ALA A 195 3.48 10.64 14.59
CA ALA A 195 4.21 9.38 14.63
C ALA A 195 4.04 8.69 15.99
N ALA A 196 3.94 7.37 15.98
CA ALA A 196 3.79 6.60 17.22
C ALA A 196 5.12 6.54 17.99
N GLU A 197 5.05 6.72 19.31
CA GLU A 197 6.23 6.65 20.17
C GLU A 197 6.89 5.27 20.12
N GLY A 198 8.22 5.25 19.98
CA GLY A 198 9.01 4.02 19.95
C GLY A 198 8.94 3.22 18.65
N LYS A 199 8.31 3.74 17.59
CA LYS A 199 8.33 3.13 16.25
C LYS A 199 9.51 3.59 15.42
N ASP A 200 9.96 2.71 14.54
CA ASP A 200 11.05 3.03 13.62
C ASP A 200 10.62 4.07 12.56
N ALA A 201 11.56 4.90 12.14
CA ALA A 201 11.33 5.91 11.12
C ALA A 201 10.98 5.26 9.76
N LEU A 202 11.59 4.12 9.43
CA LEU A 202 11.29 3.39 8.19
C LEU A 202 9.88 2.79 8.22
N GLU A 203 9.43 2.27 9.35
CA GLU A 203 8.05 1.79 9.52
C GLU A 203 7.03 2.92 9.33
N THR A 204 7.34 4.10 9.89
CA THR A 204 6.52 5.31 9.76
C THR A 204 6.46 5.77 8.30
N GLN A 205 7.62 5.84 7.64
CA GLN A 205 7.74 6.22 6.23
C GLN A 205 6.97 5.27 5.33
N MET A 206 7.02 3.95 5.60
CA MET A 206 6.27 2.95 4.84
C MET A 206 4.76 3.21 4.84
N ILE A 207 4.18 3.61 5.99
CA ILE A 207 2.75 3.96 6.08
C ILE A 207 2.44 5.22 5.26
N LEU A 208 3.28 6.25 5.36
CA LEU A 208 3.10 7.51 4.61
C LEU A 208 3.26 7.30 3.10
N ASN A 209 4.16 6.42 2.67
CA ASN A 209 4.36 6.02 1.29
C ASN A 209 3.10 5.36 0.71
N HIS A 210 2.47 4.44 1.47
CA HIS A 210 1.20 3.85 1.06
C HIS A 210 0.09 4.89 0.97
N LYS A 211 0.00 5.81 1.95
CA LYS A 211 -0.97 6.92 1.91
C LYS A 211 -0.86 7.70 0.60
N ALA A 212 0.35 8.15 0.24
CA ALA A 212 0.57 8.91 -0.98
C ALA A 212 0.25 8.11 -2.26
N ALA A 213 0.60 6.82 -2.29
CA ALA A 213 0.28 5.95 -3.42
C ALA A 213 -1.23 5.72 -3.60
N ILE A 214 -1.98 5.58 -2.50
CA ILE A 214 -3.45 5.45 -2.53
C ILE A 214 -4.09 6.75 -2.99
N GLU A 215 -3.62 7.90 -2.50
CA GLU A 215 -4.10 9.22 -2.95
C GLU A 215 -3.92 9.38 -4.46
N LEU A 216 -2.77 8.97 -5.03
CA LEU A 216 -2.56 8.96 -6.48
C LEU A 216 -3.62 8.11 -7.20
N LEU A 217 -3.86 6.87 -6.75
CA LEU A 217 -4.83 5.97 -7.39
C LEU A 217 -6.25 6.51 -7.39
N VAL A 218 -6.68 7.16 -6.29
CA VAL A 218 -8.05 7.64 -6.13
C VAL A 218 -8.26 9.01 -6.77
N ASN A 219 -7.29 9.92 -6.66
CA ASN A 219 -7.42 11.26 -7.23
C ASN A 219 -7.30 11.23 -8.75
N GLU A 220 -6.37 10.44 -9.29
CA GLU A 220 -6.09 10.32 -10.73
C GLU A 220 -6.71 9.06 -11.35
N ALA A 221 -7.84 8.58 -10.81
CA ALA A 221 -8.48 7.33 -11.21
C ALA A 221 -8.74 7.19 -12.72
N ASP A 222 -9.04 8.30 -13.40
CA ASP A 222 -9.29 8.32 -14.85
C ASP A 222 -7.99 8.14 -15.67
N LEU A 223 -6.86 8.62 -15.14
CA LEU A 223 -5.56 8.65 -15.81
C LEU A 223 -4.69 7.44 -15.47
N VAL A 224 -4.86 6.84 -14.30
CA VAL A 224 -4.09 5.68 -13.88
C VAL A 224 -4.58 4.44 -14.62
N ASP A 225 -3.63 3.73 -15.24
CA ASP A 225 -3.85 2.48 -15.96
C ASP A 225 -2.55 1.65 -15.91
N PHE A 226 -2.53 0.44 -16.47
CA PHE A 226 -1.34 -0.41 -16.54
C PHE A 226 -0.33 0.08 -17.59
N THR A 227 0.23 1.26 -17.36
CA THR A 227 1.34 1.83 -18.13
C THR A 227 2.63 1.71 -17.34
N PRO A 228 3.81 1.64 -18.00
CA PRO A 228 5.09 1.73 -17.31
C PRO A 228 5.16 2.98 -16.41
N TYR A 229 4.65 4.12 -16.89
CA TYR A 229 4.59 5.36 -16.12
C TYR A 229 3.84 5.18 -14.80
N SER A 230 2.59 4.72 -14.83
CA SER A 230 1.77 4.57 -13.63
C SER A 230 2.38 3.58 -12.63
N VAL A 231 2.90 2.44 -13.11
CA VAL A 231 3.51 1.44 -12.22
C VAL A 231 4.85 1.93 -11.65
N PHE A 232 5.64 2.69 -12.42
CA PHE A 232 6.84 3.35 -11.91
C PHE A 232 6.51 4.46 -10.90
N SER A 233 5.46 5.25 -11.12
CA SER A 233 5.00 6.24 -10.16
C SER A 233 4.54 5.61 -8.85
N LEU A 234 3.79 4.50 -8.91
CA LEU A 234 3.44 3.72 -7.73
C LEU A 234 4.67 3.20 -7.00
N HIS A 235 5.62 2.60 -7.73
CA HIS A 235 6.88 2.16 -7.13
C HIS A 235 7.65 3.32 -6.51
N ALA A 236 7.71 4.48 -7.17
CA ALA A 236 8.41 5.65 -6.66
C ALA A 236 7.82 6.11 -5.32
N LEU A 237 6.50 6.27 -5.24
CA LEU A 237 5.82 6.65 -4.00
C LEU A 237 5.99 5.60 -2.90
N LEU A 238 5.91 4.31 -3.24
CA LEU A 238 6.00 3.23 -2.25
C LEU A 238 7.43 3.01 -1.72
N SER A 239 8.45 3.33 -2.52
CA SER A 239 9.86 3.09 -2.23
C SER A 239 10.62 4.31 -1.72
N ASP A 240 9.99 5.49 -1.74
CA ASP A 240 10.62 6.75 -1.33
C ASP A 240 11.19 6.67 0.09
N GLY A 241 12.47 7.03 0.23
CA GLY A 241 13.21 6.97 1.50
C GLY A 241 13.44 5.56 2.08
N LEU A 242 13.09 4.48 1.38
CA LEU A 242 13.23 3.09 1.88
C LEU A 242 14.30 2.26 1.17
N LEU A 243 14.75 2.66 -0.03
CA LEU A 243 15.78 1.94 -0.78
C LEU A 243 17.19 2.37 -0.36
N ALA A 244 18.12 1.43 -0.35
CA ALA A 244 19.54 1.71 -0.13
C ALA A 244 20.15 2.57 -1.25
N ASP A 245 19.72 2.34 -2.49
CA ASP A 245 20.02 3.21 -3.63
C ASP A 245 18.77 4.02 -3.99
N SER A 246 18.78 5.31 -3.65
CA SER A 246 17.67 6.22 -3.96
C SER A 246 17.44 6.40 -5.46
N SER A 247 18.44 6.13 -6.31
CA SER A 247 18.31 6.22 -7.76
C SER A 247 17.52 5.06 -8.39
N ALA A 248 17.31 3.96 -7.64
CA ALA A 248 16.48 2.83 -8.04
C ALA A 248 14.97 3.09 -7.86
N CYS A 249 14.61 4.15 -7.12
CA CYS A 249 13.24 4.58 -6.92
C CYS A 249 12.53 4.81 -8.27
N GLY A 250 11.37 4.18 -8.45
CA GLY A 250 10.59 4.27 -9.70
C GLY A 250 11.26 3.68 -10.96
N ARG A 251 12.25 2.78 -10.84
CA ARG A 251 12.97 2.22 -12.00
C ARG A 251 13.12 0.71 -11.95
N ILE A 252 13.14 0.08 -13.12
CA ILE A 252 13.48 -1.33 -13.25
C ILE A 252 14.90 -1.57 -12.73
N ARG A 253 15.08 -2.66 -11.97
CA ARG A 253 16.39 -2.99 -11.40
C ARG A 253 17.44 -3.35 -12.44
N HIS A 254 18.68 -2.97 -12.14
CA HIS A 254 19.87 -3.28 -12.94
C HIS A 254 20.74 -4.41 -12.37
N ARG A 255 20.31 -4.97 -11.23
CA ARG A 255 21.00 -6.06 -10.54
C ARG A 255 20.05 -7.23 -10.25
N PRO A 256 20.58 -8.45 -10.06
CA PRO A 256 19.82 -9.57 -9.53
C PRO A 256 19.31 -9.27 -8.12
N VAL A 257 18.19 -9.91 -7.75
CA VAL A 257 17.60 -9.86 -6.41
C VAL A 257 17.21 -11.27 -5.99
N ASP A 258 17.21 -11.51 -4.68
CA ASP A 258 16.76 -12.75 -4.08
C ASP A 258 15.51 -12.51 -3.24
N ILE A 259 14.64 -13.53 -3.18
CA ILE A 259 13.46 -13.53 -2.32
C ILE A 259 13.79 -14.34 -1.06
N GLY A 260 13.90 -13.65 0.08
CA GLY A 260 14.17 -14.29 1.37
C GLY A 260 13.10 -15.35 1.67
N GLY A 261 13.51 -16.52 2.16
CA GLY A 261 12.57 -17.62 2.48
C GLY A 261 12.09 -18.45 1.30
N SER A 262 12.39 -18.06 0.06
CA SER A 262 12.06 -18.81 -1.15
C SER A 262 13.26 -19.58 -1.72
N VAL A 263 12.97 -20.59 -2.54
CA VAL A 263 13.94 -21.25 -3.44
C VAL A 263 13.85 -20.75 -4.89
N TYR A 264 12.97 -19.78 -5.14
CA TYR A 264 12.80 -19.15 -6.44
C TYR A 264 13.87 -18.08 -6.72
N LEU A 265 14.38 -18.08 -7.95
CA LEU A 265 15.37 -17.16 -8.48
C LEU A 265 14.75 -16.32 -9.60
N PRO A 266 14.46 -15.04 -9.36
CA PRO A 266 13.94 -14.13 -10.37
C PRO A 266 14.90 -13.94 -11.56
N ILE A 267 14.36 -13.45 -12.67
CA ILE A 267 15.18 -13.20 -13.86
C ILE A 267 16.30 -12.19 -13.59
N ALA A 268 17.55 -12.56 -13.89
CA ALA A 268 18.71 -11.71 -13.60
C ALA A 268 18.97 -10.63 -14.66
N MET A 269 18.63 -10.89 -15.94
CA MET A 269 18.98 -10.01 -17.05
C MET A 269 18.00 -8.83 -17.21
N SER A 270 18.48 -7.61 -16.99
CA SER A 270 17.66 -6.39 -17.01
C SER A 270 16.97 -6.08 -18.34
N GLN A 271 17.59 -6.41 -19.48
CA GLN A 271 16.96 -6.18 -20.79
C GLN A 271 15.69 -7.04 -20.95
N ARG A 272 15.82 -8.36 -20.72
CA ARG A 272 14.68 -9.29 -20.79
C ARG A 272 13.65 -9.01 -19.71
N LEU A 273 14.07 -8.53 -18.54
CA LEU A 273 13.18 -8.04 -17.49
C LEU A 273 12.30 -6.89 -17.98
N GLY A 274 12.88 -5.90 -18.67
CA GLY A 274 12.13 -4.77 -19.22
C GLY A 274 11.14 -5.17 -20.33
N GLU A 275 11.52 -6.12 -21.18
CA GLU A 275 10.65 -6.67 -22.22
C GLU A 275 9.44 -7.41 -21.59
N LEU A 276 9.69 -8.32 -20.65
CA LEU A 276 8.63 -9.06 -19.96
C LEU A 276 7.73 -8.15 -19.12
N PHE A 277 8.30 -7.11 -18.49
CA PHE A 277 7.52 -6.10 -17.79
C PHE A 277 6.53 -5.40 -18.73
N GLY A 278 6.99 -4.97 -19.91
CA GLY A 278 6.11 -4.38 -20.92
C GLY A 278 5.01 -5.35 -21.39
N ILE A 279 5.36 -6.62 -21.61
CA ILE A 279 4.39 -7.67 -22.00
C ILE A 279 3.31 -7.86 -20.93
N ILE A 280 3.69 -8.00 -19.65
CA ILE A 280 2.75 -8.16 -18.53
C ILE A 280 1.80 -6.96 -18.44
N LEU A 281 2.30 -5.73 -18.59
CA LEU A 281 1.44 -4.55 -18.55
C LEU A 281 0.47 -4.47 -19.73
N ASN A 282 0.91 -4.84 -20.94
CA ASN A 282 0.04 -4.90 -22.11
C ASN A 282 -1.04 -5.98 -21.95
N MET A 283 -0.66 -7.18 -21.50
CA MET A 283 -1.62 -8.24 -21.19
C MET A 283 -2.63 -7.79 -20.13
N ALA A 284 -2.16 -7.15 -19.04
CA ALA A 284 -3.03 -6.62 -18.01
C ALA A 284 -4.05 -5.63 -18.60
N LYS A 285 -3.66 -4.71 -19.47
CA LYS A 285 -4.58 -3.77 -20.15
C LYS A 285 -5.64 -4.45 -21.01
N GLU A 286 -5.30 -5.57 -21.63
CA GLU A 286 -6.22 -6.29 -22.53
C GLU A 286 -7.29 -7.09 -21.77
N ILE A 287 -7.04 -7.46 -20.50
CA ILE A 287 -8.02 -8.15 -19.66
C ILE A 287 -9.20 -7.24 -19.36
N ARG A 288 -10.41 -7.67 -19.74
CA ARG A 288 -11.64 -6.87 -19.61
C ARG A 288 -12.32 -6.99 -18.24
N ASP A 289 -12.22 -8.15 -17.60
CA ASP A 289 -12.83 -8.33 -16.29
C ASP A 289 -11.94 -7.71 -15.20
N PRO A 290 -12.43 -6.76 -14.40
CA PRO A 290 -11.60 -6.04 -13.43
C PRO A 290 -11.06 -6.93 -12.30
N PHE A 291 -11.73 -8.02 -11.94
CA PHE A 291 -11.26 -8.94 -10.91
C PHE A 291 -10.14 -9.84 -11.45
N GLU A 292 -10.32 -10.37 -12.66
CA GLU A 292 -9.27 -11.11 -13.35
C GLU A 292 -8.04 -10.20 -13.57
N GLN A 293 -8.26 -8.95 -13.99
CA GLN A 293 -7.20 -7.97 -14.22
C GLN A 293 -6.42 -7.66 -12.94
N ALA A 294 -7.13 -7.47 -11.81
CA ALA A 294 -6.53 -7.27 -10.50
C ALA A 294 -5.68 -8.49 -10.09
N PHE A 295 -6.25 -9.69 -10.22
CA PHE A 295 -5.61 -10.92 -9.81
C PHE A 295 -4.39 -11.26 -10.68
N PHE A 296 -4.47 -11.06 -11.99
CA PHE A 296 -3.37 -11.25 -12.93
C PHE A 296 -2.12 -10.43 -12.52
N VAL A 297 -2.31 -9.17 -12.15
CA VAL A 297 -1.20 -8.30 -11.72
C VAL A 297 -0.66 -8.70 -10.34
N MET A 298 -1.52 -9.18 -9.44
CA MET A 298 -1.08 -9.76 -8.16
C MET A 298 -0.25 -11.03 -8.33
N VAL A 299 -0.46 -11.80 -9.40
CA VAL A 299 0.33 -12.99 -9.74
C VAL A 299 1.65 -12.59 -10.40
N HIS A 300 1.58 -11.88 -11.53
CA HIS A 300 2.71 -11.78 -12.45
C HIS A 300 3.71 -10.68 -12.11
N LEU A 301 3.26 -9.55 -11.57
CA LEU A 301 4.16 -8.46 -11.20
C LEU A 301 5.17 -8.87 -10.10
N PRO A 302 4.75 -9.46 -8.97
CA PRO A 302 5.69 -9.91 -7.95
C PRO A 302 6.40 -11.20 -8.34
N TYR A 303 5.90 -12.01 -9.27
CA TYR A 303 6.66 -13.14 -9.82
C TYR A 303 7.83 -12.66 -10.68
N LEU A 304 7.63 -11.61 -11.49
CA LEU A 304 8.68 -11.01 -12.32
C LEU A 304 9.77 -10.31 -11.49
N GLN A 305 9.40 -9.69 -10.36
CA GLN A 305 10.28 -8.87 -9.52
C GLN A 305 10.99 -7.76 -10.33
N PRO A 306 10.27 -6.80 -10.95
CA PRO A 306 10.87 -5.73 -11.76
C PRO A 306 11.72 -4.72 -10.96
N PHE A 307 11.48 -4.59 -9.66
CA PHE A 307 12.13 -3.59 -8.80
C PHE A 307 13.10 -4.23 -7.81
N GLU A 308 14.01 -3.43 -7.24
CA GLU A 308 14.98 -3.91 -6.25
C GLU A 308 14.32 -4.37 -4.94
N ASP A 309 13.23 -3.72 -4.55
CA ASP A 309 12.36 -4.10 -3.44
C ASP A 309 10.93 -3.59 -3.75
N VAL A 310 9.98 -3.73 -2.82
CA VAL A 310 8.63 -3.13 -2.88
C VAL A 310 7.70 -3.82 -3.90
N ASN A 311 8.14 -4.86 -4.61
CA ASN A 311 7.36 -5.55 -5.65
C ASN A 311 5.97 -6.02 -5.18
N LYS A 312 5.88 -6.62 -3.98
CA LYS A 312 4.62 -7.10 -3.39
C LYS A 312 3.69 -5.94 -2.99
N ARG A 313 4.24 -4.82 -2.52
CA ARG A 313 3.48 -3.61 -2.19
C ARG A 313 2.92 -2.98 -3.45
N VAL A 314 3.75 -2.82 -4.49
CA VAL A 314 3.30 -2.32 -5.80
C VAL A 314 2.19 -3.21 -6.35
N SER A 315 2.31 -4.54 -6.28
CA SER A 315 1.27 -5.43 -6.81
C SER A 315 -0.06 -5.31 -6.07
N ARG A 316 -0.07 -5.17 -4.75
CA ARG A 316 -1.29 -4.95 -3.96
C ARG A 316 -1.99 -3.63 -4.28
N LEU A 317 -1.24 -2.54 -4.49
CA LEU A 317 -1.83 -1.27 -4.93
C LEU A 317 -2.26 -1.31 -6.40
N ALA A 318 -1.46 -1.92 -7.28
CA ALA A 318 -1.80 -2.03 -8.69
C ALA A 318 -3.07 -2.88 -8.93
N ALA A 319 -3.33 -3.88 -8.08
CA ALA A 319 -4.57 -4.65 -8.08
C ALA A 319 -5.84 -3.79 -7.88
N ASN A 320 -5.71 -2.61 -7.24
CA ASN A 320 -6.82 -1.69 -7.04
C ASN A 320 -7.11 -0.79 -8.24
N ILE A 321 -6.19 -0.66 -9.21
CA ILE A 321 -6.39 0.15 -10.42
C ILE A 321 -7.71 -0.21 -11.12
N PRO A 322 -7.96 -1.47 -11.50
CA PRO A 322 -9.20 -1.82 -12.20
C PRO A 322 -10.43 -1.69 -11.31
N LEU A 323 -10.32 -2.01 -10.02
CA LEU A 323 -11.44 -1.89 -9.08
C LEU A 323 -11.90 -0.43 -8.96
N ILE A 324 -10.96 0.50 -8.77
CA ILE A 324 -11.24 1.94 -8.64
C ILE A 324 -11.79 2.50 -9.96
N ARG A 325 -11.18 2.14 -11.11
CA ARG A 325 -11.64 2.60 -12.44
C ARG A 325 -13.07 2.19 -12.74
N HIS A 326 -13.48 1.01 -12.29
CA HIS A 326 -14.82 0.47 -12.49
C HIS A 326 -15.78 0.76 -11.32
N ASN A 327 -15.44 1.69 -10.40
CA ASN A 327 -16.24 2.01 -9.20
C ASN A 327 -16.60 0.82 -8.30
N LEU A 328 -15.81 -0.24 -8.37
CA LEU A 328 -15.96 -1.40 -7.50
C LEU A 328 -15.33 -1.10 -6.14
N CYS A 329 -15.77 -1.86 -5.14
CA CYS A 329 -15.15 -1.85 -3.83
C CYS A 329 -13.64 -2.13 -3.95
N PRO A 330 -12.76 -1.29 -3.35
CA PRO A 330 -11.32 -1.51 -3.38
C PRO A 330 -10.91 -2.61 -2.40
N LEU A 331 -9.82 -3.30 -2.73
CA LEU A 331 -9.18 -4.33 -1.94
C LEU A 331 -8.22 -3.70 -0.93
N SER A 332 -8.51 -3.84 0.37
CA SER A 332 -7.71 -3.23 1.44
C SER A 332 -6.77 -4.20 2.16
N PHE A 333 -6.93 -5.51 1.95
CA PHE A 333 -6.23 -6.57 2.70
C PHE A 333 -6.44 -6.52 4.22
N ILE A 334 -7.47 -5.79 4.68
CA ILE A 334 -7.80 -5.75 6.10
C ILE A 334 -8.05 -7.17 6.63
N ASP A 335 -7.54 -7.44 7.84
CA ASP A 335 -7.63 -8.71 8.54
C ASP A 335 -6.97 -9.91 7.85
N VAL A 336 -6.31 -9.72 6.70
CA VAL A 336 -5.54 -10.79 6.04
C VAL A 336 -4.35 -11.16 6.92
N PRO A 337 -4.24 -12.41 7.38
CA PRO A 337 -3.09 -12.82 8.15
C PRO A 337 -1.85 -12.90 7.25
N GLU A 338 -0.70 -12.51 7.79
CA GLU A 338 0.57 -12.45 7.05
C GLU A 338 0.98 -13.82 6.49
N ARG A 339 0.83 -14.87 7.30
CA ARG A 339 1.29 -16.22 6.97
C ARG A 339 0.59 -16.81 5.72
N PRO A 340 -0.75 -16.87 5.63
CA PRO A 340 -1.44 -17.26 4.40
C PRO A 340 -0.99 -16.49 3.16
N TYR A 341 -0.79 -15.17 3.27
CA TYR A 341 -0.33 -14.35 2.15
C TYR A 341 1.08 -14.76 1.71
N VAL A 342 2.01 -14.94 2.65
CA VAL A 342 3.37 -15.40 2.35
C VAL A 342 3.37 -16.79 1.73
N ASP A 343 2.60 -17.73 2.29
CA ASP A 343 2.46 -19.09 1.76
C ASP A 343 1.91 -19.07 0.31
N ALA A 344 0.90 -18.24 0.05
CA ALA A 344 0.33 -18.04 -1.28
C ALA A 344 1.34 -17.51 -2.30
N MET A 345 2.12 -16.50 -1.93
CA MET A 345 3.16 -15.94 -2.80
C MET A 345 4.24 -16.97 -3.12
N LEU A 346 4.67 -17.76 -2.13
CA LEU A 346 5.61 -18.86 -2.36
C LEU A 346 5.06 -19.91 -3.31
N GLY A 347 3.75 -20.18 -3.27
CA GLY A 347 3.08 -21.08 -4.21
C GLY A 347 3.22 -20.62 -5.66
N VAL A 348 3.04 -19.32 -5.92
CA VAL A 348 3.24 -18.75 -7.26
C VAL A 348 4.71 -18.81 -7.67
N TYR A 349 5.61 -18.42 -6.76
CA TYR A 349 7.04 -18.32 -7.05
C TYR A 349 7.68 -19.67 -7.34
N GLU A 350 7.32 -20.69 -6.56
CA GLU A 350 8.02 -21.98 -6.56
C GLU A 350 7.32 -23.03 -7.40
N LEU A 351 6.00 -22.95 -7.53
CA LEU A 351 5.18 -23.97 -8.20
C LEU A 351 4.44 -23.42 -9.43
N ASN A 352 4.44 -22.11 -9.67
CA ASN A 352 3.57 -21.45 -10.65
C ASN A 352 2.09 -21.84 -10.50
N ARG A 353 1.67 -22.12 -9.26
CA ARG A 353 0.29 -22.42 -8.89
C ARG A 353 -0.34 -21.20 -8.22
N VAL A 354 -1.54 -20.84 -8.65
CA VAL A 354 -2.23 -19.59 -8.26
C VAL A 354 -3.37 -19.81 -7.27
N GLU A 355 -3.75 -21.06 -7.01
CA GLU A 355 -4.97 -21.44 -6.29
C GLU A 355 -4.96 -20.92 -4.84
N LEU A 356 -3.82 -21.05 -4.14
CA LEU A 356 -3.71 -20.52 -2.78
C LEU A 356 -3.75 -18.99 -2.75
N LEU A 357 -3.17 -18.31 -3.76
CA LEU A 357 -3.27 -16.85 -3.87
C LEU A 357 -4.69 -16.41 -4.24
N ARG A 358 -5.40 -17.18 -5.06
CA ARG A 358 -6.81 -16.96 -5.37
C ARG A 358 -7.65 -17.02 -4.11
N ASP A 359 -7.44 -18.01 -3.26
CA ASP A 359 -8.19 -18.15 -2.01
C ASP A 359 -7.95 -16.95 -1.07
N VAL A 360 -6.69 -16.50 -0.94
CA VAL A 360 -6.36 -15.27 -0.20
C VAL A 360 -7.01 -14.04 -0.82
N PHE A 361 -6.98 -13.90 -2.14
CA PHE A 361 -7.55 -12.77 -2.86
C PHE A 361 -9.06 -12.67 -2.65
N VAL A 362 -9.78 -13.78 -2.82
CA VAL A 362 -11.24 -13.84 -2.64
C VAL A 362 -11.61 -13.49 -1.21
N TRP A 363 -10.96 -14.13 -0.22
CA TRP A 363 -11.21 -13.87 1.19
C TRP A 363 -10.94 -12.40 1.55
N ALA A 364 -9.82 -11.84 1.07
CA ALA A 364 -9.45 -10.45 1.31
C ALA A 364 -10.46 -9.48 0.67
N TYR A 365 -10.98 -9.81 -0.50
CA TYR A 365 -11.96 -8.99 -1.21
C TYR A 365 -13.32 -9.01 -0.51
N GLU A 366 -13.82 -10.19 -0.14
CA GLU A 366 -15.05 -10.35 0.64
C GLU A 366 -14.97 -9.55 1.95
N ARG A 367 -13.83 -9.63 2.63
CA ARG A 367 -13.61 -8.90 3.88
C ARG A 367 -13.61 -7.38 3.66
N SER A 368 -12.98 -6.91 2.58
CA SER A 368 -12.98 -5.49 2.21
C SER A 368 -14.41 -4.99 1.92
N CYS A 369 -15.19 -5.76 1.16
CA CYS A 369 -16.58 -5.40 0.83
C CYS A 369 -17.48 -5.33 2.07
N GLN A 370 -17.39 -6.31 2.97
CA GLN A 370 -18.14 -6.30 4.24
C GLN A 370 -17.85 -5.03 5.06
N GLN A 371 -16.59 -4.59 5.09
CA GLN A 371 -16.19 -3.42 5.87
C GLN A 371 -16.65 -2.10 5.23
N TYR A 372 -16.52 -1.93 3.91
CA TYR A 372 -16.82 -0.66 3.26
C TYR A 372 -18.29 -0.46 2.89
N LEU A 373 -19.03 -1.53 2.56
CA LEU A 373 -20.47 -1.41 2.31
C LEU A 373 -21.25 -1.09 3.59
N ALA A 374 -20.81 -1.61 4.75
CA ALA A 374 -21.42 -1.25 6.04
C ALA A 374 -21.26 0.25 6.35
N ILE A 375 -20.08 0.81 6.09
CA ILE A 375 -19.78 2.23 6.39
C ILE A 375 -20.60 3.17 5.50
N ARG A 376 -20.82 2.82 4.23
CA ARG A 376 -21.63 3.66 3.32
C ARG A 376 -23.08 3.81 3.81
N GLN A 377 -23.64 2.81 4.50
CA GLN A 377 -24.99 2.93 5.09
C GLN A 377 -25.05 3.99 6.20
N GLU A 378 -23.91 4.33 6.81
CA GLU A 378 -23.80 5.35 7.87
C GLU A 378 -23.40 6.73 7.33
N LEU A 379 -22.68 6.78 6.20
CA LEU A 379 -22.28 8.02 5.54
C LEU A 379 -23.47 8.64 4.80
N VAL A 380 -24.27 9.47 5.48
CA VAL A 380 -25.18 10.40 4.80
C VAL A 380 -24.31 11.46 4.12
N PRO A 381 -24.22 11.50 2.77
CA PRO A 381 -23.39 12.50 2.10
C PRO A 381 -23.87 13.89 2.51
N PRO A 382 -22.95 14.84 2.77
CA PRO A 382 -23.33 16.20 3.10
C PRO A 382 -24.11 16.77 1.91
N ASP A 383 -25.34 17.23 2.16
CA ASP A 383 -26.20 17.81 1.13
C ASP A 383 -25.49 19.03 0.50
N THR A 384 -24.94 18.83 -0.69
CA THR A 384 -24.15 19.83 -1.43
C THR A 384 -25.01 21.03 -1.81
N PHE A 385 -26.31 20.82 -2.02
CA PHE A 385 -27.27 21.88 -2.29
C PHE A 385 -27.51 22.73 -1.03
N ARG A 386 -27.65 22.08 0.13
CA ARG A 386 -27.72 22.76 1.43
C ARG A 386 -26.44 23.53 1.77
N LEU A 387 -25.27 22.99 1.42
CA LEU A 387 -23.98 23.66 1.61
C LEU A 387 -23.87 24.94 0.78
N ARG A 388 -24.21 24.85 -0.52
CA ARG A 388 -24.19 25.99 -1.45
C ARG A 388 -25.10 27.14 -1.00
N TYR A 389 -26.31 26.81 -0.53
CA TYR A 389 -27.31 27.80 -0.14
C TYR A 389 -27.44 28.00 1.37
N ARG A 390 -26.44 27.62 2.16
CA ARG A 390 -26.51 27.65 3.63
C ARG A 390 -26.87 29.04 4.19
N GLN A 391 -26.26 30.10 3.64
CA GLN A 391 -26.51 31.47 4.11
C GLN A 391 -27.93 31.94 3.73
N ALA A 392 -28.35 31.70 2.49
CA ALA A 392 -29.69 31.98 2.01
C ALA A 392 -30.75 31.21 2.83
N LEU A 393 -30.53 29.92 3.10
CA LEU A 393 -31.40 29.08 3.91
C LEU A 393 -31.57 29.65 5.32
N SER A 394 -30.46 29.99 6.01
CA SER A 394 -30.53 30.59 7.34
C SER A 394 -31.22 31.95 7.33
N ALA A 395 -31.01 32.78 6.31
CA ALA A 395 -31.66 34.07 6.19
C ALA A 395 -33.18 33.94 6.04
N VAL A 396 -33.65 33.04 5.17
CA VAL A 396 -35.08 32.81 4.92
C VAL A 396 -35.79 32.24 6.14
N VAL A 397 -35.22 31.20 6.75
CA VAL A 397 -35.80 30.59 7.96
C VAL A 397 -35.89 31.63 9.08
N LYS A 398 -34.84 32.42 9.29
CA LYS A 398 -34.84 33.50 10.28
C LYS A 398 -35.86 34.59 9.96
N ALA A 399 -35.98 35.00 8.69
CA ALA A 399 -36.91 36.04 8.28
C ALA A 399 -38.37 35.63 8.53
N ILE A 400 -38.75 34.41 8.16
CA ILE A 400 -40.11 33.88 8.36
C ILE A 400 -40.45 33.78 9.86
N VAL A 401 -39.50 33.33 10.68
CA VAL A 401 -39.70 33.26 12.14
C VAL A 401 -39.85 34.65 12.77
N LEU A 402 -38.98 35.60 12.41
CA LEU A 402 -39.07 36.98 12.92
C LEU A 402 -40.33 37.72 12.44
N GLN A 403 -40.82 37.41 11.24
CA GLN A 403 -42.04 38.00 10.69
C GLN A 403 -43.32 37.29 11.17
N GLN A 404 -43.21 36.26 12.01
CA GLN A 404 -44.34 35.51 12.56
C GLN A 404 -45.25 34.91 11.47
N GLN A 405 -44.65 34.47 10.35
CA GLN A 405 -45.38 33.92 9.22
C GLN A 405 -45.43 32.40 9.26
N LEU A 406 -46.51 31.82 8.72
CA LEU A 406 -46.62 30.39 8.47
C LEU A 406 -45.71 30.01 7.29
N PRO A 407 -44.94 28.91 7.40
CA PRO A 407 -44.03 28.46 6.36
C PRO A 407 -44.83 27.75 5.26
N THR A 408 -45.53 28.52 4.43
CA THR A 408 -46.22 28.02 3.24
C THR A 408 -45.37 28.20 1.99
N THR A 409 -45.66 27.42 0.94
CA THR A 409 -44.94 27.47 -0.34
C THR A 409 -44.89 28.90 -0.92
N ASP A 410 -45.98 29.66 -0.81
CA ASP A 410 -46.07 31.03 -1.32
C ASP A 410 -45.19 32.01 -0.53
N VAL A 411 -45.17 31.88 0.80
CA VAL A 411 -44.36 32.71 1.69
C VAL A 411 -42.88 32.45 1.44
N VAL A 412 -42.48 31.18 1.36
CA VAL A 412 -41.09 30.80 1.08
C VAL A 412 -40.66 31.29 -0.29
N THR A 413 -41.52 31.16 -1.31
CA THR A 413 -41.22 31.62 -2.68
C THR A 413 -41.00 33.14 -2.75
N THR A 414 -41.77 33.89 -1.98
CA THR A 414 -41.64 35.36 -1.89
C THR A 414 -40.37 35.79 -1.12
N ALA A 415 -39.91 34.96 -0.19
CA ALA A 415 -38.74 35.22 0.64
C ALA A 415 -37.41 34.76 0.02
N ILE A 416 -37.41 34.17 -1.19
CA ILE A 416 -36.20 33.66 -1.83
C ILE A 416 -35.20 34.79 -2.12
N PRO A 417 -33.95 34.72 -1.63
CA PRO A 417 -32.91 35.69 -1.94
C PRO A 417 -32.51 35.64 -3.42
N ALA A 418 -32.08 36.77 -3.98
CA ALA A 418 -31.62 36.87 -5.38
C ALA A 418 -30.39 35.97 -5.70
N GLU A 419 -29.69 35.49 -4.68
CA GLU A 419 -28.55 34.58 -4.75
C GLU A 419 -28.94 33.15 -5.18
N VAL A 420 -30.22 32.79 -5.08
CA VAL A 420 -30.74 31.47 -5.52
C VAL A 420 -31.07 31.52 -7.00
N ALA A 421 -30.36 30.70 -7.79
CA ALA A 421 -30.57 30.58 -9.24
C ALA A 421 -32.01 30.16 -9.56
N GLU A 422 -32.59 30.66 -10.65
CA GLU A 422 -33.99 30.38 -11.01
C GLU A 422 -34.28 28.88 -11.15
N GLU A 423 -33.32 28.13 -11.68
CA GLU A 423 -33.38 26.66 -11.85
C GLU A 423 -33.45 25.91 -10.51
N ASP A 424 -32.94 26.50 -9.42
CA ASP A 424 -32.86 25.87 -8.09
C ASP A 424 -34.00 26.29 -7.15
N ARG A 425 -34.84 27.26 -7.53
CA ARG A 425 -35.86 27.84 -6.65
C ARG A 425 -36.87 26.80 -6.15
N SER A 426 -37.32 25.90 -7.03
CA SER A 426 -38.28 24.84 -6.69
C SER A 426 -37.72 23.88 -5.62
N LYS A 427 -36.46 23.47 -5.79
CA LYS A 427 -35.73 22.61 -4.85
C LYS A 427 -35.42 23.34 -3.53
N PHE A 428 -35.10 24.63 -3.60
CA PHE A 428 -34.84 25.48 -2.43
C PHE A 428 -36.09 25.66 -1.57
N VAL A 429 -37.27 25.87 -2.17
CA VAL A 429 -38.54 25.96 -1.42
C VAL A 429 -38.81 24.67 -0.66
N LYS A 430 -38.62 23.51 -1.31
CA LYS A 430 -38.81 22.20 -0.67
C LYS A 430 -37.86 22.02 0.53
N LEU A 431 -36.58 22.39 0.36
CA LEU A 431 -35.58 22.33 1.43
C LEU A 431 -35.98 23.20 2.64
N VAL A 432 -36.43 24.44 2.41
CA VAL A 432 -36.85 25.34 3.50
C VAL A 432 -38.05 24.77 4.26
N LEU A 433 -39.04 24.19 3.55
CA LEU A 433 -40.19 23.57 4.18
C LEU A 433 -39.81 22.34 5.01
N GLU A 434 -38.94 21.48 4.49
CA GLU A 434 -38.37 20.33 5.24
C GLU A 434 -37.62 20.78 6.51
N GLU A 435 -36.92 21.93 6.47
CA GLU A 435 -36.30 22.49 7.67
C GLU A 435 -37.32 22.99 8.70
N PHE A 436 -38.43 23.59 8.26
CA PHE A 436 -39.50 24.02 9.15
C PHE A 436 -40.25 22.85 9.79
N GLU A 437 -40.41 21.73 9.09
CA GLU A 437 -40.98 20.49 9.65
C GLU A 437 -40.10 19.93 10.79
N ASN A 438 -38.78 20.11 10.67
CA ASN A 438 -37.81 19.64 11.65
C ASN A 438 -37.37 20.72 12.65
N LEU A 439 -37.90 21.93 12.58
CA LEU A 439 -37.45 23.07 13.40
C LEU A 439 -37.97 22.93 14.84
N HIS A 440 -37.05 22.92 15.81
CA HIS A 440 -37.35 22.83 17.23
C HIS A 440 -36.37 23.68 18.06
N GLU A 441 -36.67 23.89 19.34
CA GLU A 441 -35.88 24.79 20.21
C GLU A 441 -34.38 24.47 20.21
N GLY A 442 -34.03 23.18 20.29
CA GLY A 442 -32.63 22.72 20.24
C GLY A 442 -31.88 22.93 18.91
N ASN A 443 -32.56 23.19 17.79
CA ASN A 443 -31.89 23.36 16.49
C ASN A 443 -32.11 24.75 15.86
N ALA A 444 -33.04 25.56 16.37
CA ALA A 444 -33.33 26.91 15.87
C ALA A 444 -32.10 27.84 15.87
N ILE A 445 -31.18 27.63 16.82
CA ILE A 445 -29.93 28.41 16.92
C ILE A 445 -29.03 28.26 15.68
N ARG A 446 -29.15 27.17 14.92
CA ARG A 446 -28.40 26.94 13.66
C ARG A 446 -28.73 27.98 12.59
N PHE A 447 -29.91 28.59 12.69
CA PHE A 447 -30.38 29.65 11.80
C PHE A 447 -30.22 31.05 12.42
N GLY A 448 -29.57 31.14 13.59
CA GLY A 448 -29.36 32.41 14.30
C GLY A 448 -30.63 32.99 14.91
N ILE A 449 -31.58 32.11 15.28
CA ILE A 449 -32.83 32.42 15.99
C ILE A 449 -32.61 32.18 17.49
N ARG A 450 -33.08 33.11 18.33
CA ARG A 450 -33.00 33.00 19.80
C ARG A 450 -34.19 32.21 20.36
N PRO A 451 -34.06 31.55 21.52
CA PRO A 451 -35.16 30.77 22.12
C PRO A 451 -36.48 31.54 22.28
N LEU A 452 -36.41 32.81 22.70
CA LEU A 452 -37.59 33.67 22.84
C LEU A 452 -38.25 34.03 21.50
N GLU A 453 -37.46 34.19 20.43
CA GLU A 453 -37.98 34.48 19.08
C GLU A 453 -38.70 33.26 18.51
N PHE A 454 -38.15 32.07 18.75
CA PHE A 454 -38.77 30.81 18.33
C PHE A 454 -40.06 30.49 19.10
N ALA A 455 -40.06 30.70 20.43
CA ALA A 455 -41.25 30.49 21.26
C ALA A 455 -42.41 31.40 20.83
N ALA A 456 -42.13 32.69 20.57
CA ALA A 456 -43.14 33.63 20.08
C ALA A 456 -43.71 33.23 18.70
N TRP A 457 -42.89 32.67 17.82
CA TRP A 457 -43.35 32.14 16.54
C TRP A 457 -44.21 30.87 16.71
N GLN A 458 -43.82 29.94 17.58
CA GLN A 458 -44.61 28.72 17.86
C GLN A 458 -45.97 29.01 18.49
N GLU A 459 -46.10 30.06 19.29
CA GLU A 459 -47.39 30.49 19.86
C GLU A 459 -48.33 31.08 18.80
N ASN A 460 -47.79 31.78 17.81
CA ASN A 460 -48.56 32.44 16.74
C ASN A 460 -48.78 31.57 15.49
N ALA A 461 -47.97 30.53 15.27
CA ALA A 461 -48.07 29.62 14.12
C ALA A 461 -49.00 28.41 14.37
N LYS A 462 -49.77 28.40 15.47
CA LYS A 462 -50.75 27.36 15.80
C LYS A 462 -52.15 27.63 15.25
#